data_AF-A0A3R7YV23-F1
#
_entry.id   AF-A0A3R7YV23-F1
#
_cell.length_a   1.000
_cell.length_b   1.000
_cell.length_c   1.000
_cell.angle_alpha   90.00
_cell.angle_beta   90.00
_cell.angle_gamma   90.00
#
_symmetry.space_group_name_H-M   'P 1'
#
loop_
_entity.id
_entity.type
_entity.pdbx_description
1 polymer ?
#
loop_
_entity_poly.entity_id
_entity_poly.type
_entity_poly.pdbx_seq_one_letter_code
_entity_poly.pdbx_strand_id
1 'polypeptide(L)'
;EFSTEAEFVNPSKSFVLPDIICTQCNLCRHVDLCREPGLMDDLSALDDRDEVVQSWQCPRCTHLYDLDMLEHRLVHVVHTQHSLPYQLRELVCKRCNLPNESQLNTLCGCTGTLSLDENASNVVEIDEIFRILLHLAKHQRFGYLQETMERLMH
;
A
#
# COMPACT_ATOMS: atom_id res chain seq x y z
N GLU A 1 36.45 -1.43 -9.95
CA GLU A 1 35.22 -1.30 -9.14
C GLU A 1 34.03 -1.09 -10.06
N PHE A 2 32.89 -1.73 -9.79
CA PHE A 2 31.69 -1.62 -10.62
C PHE A 2 31.03 -0.24 -10.43
N SER A 3 30.57 0.38 -11.52
CA SER A 3 29.83 1.67 -11.48
C SER A 3 28.57 1.56 -10.63
N THR A 4 28.19 2.63 -9.95
CA THR A 4 26.91 2.75 -9.22
C THR A 4 25.68 2.57 -10.13
N GLU A 5 25.85 2.69 -11.45
CA GLU A 5 24.80 2.42 -12.45
C GLU A 5 24.60 0.93 -12.74
N ALA A 6 25.52 0.06 -12.31
CA ALA A 6 25.42 -1.39 -12.44
C ALA A 6 24.79 -2.06 -11.21
N GLU A 7 24.30 -1.27 -10.24
CA GLU A 7 23.58 -1.78 -9.08
C GLU A 7 22.18 -2.23 -9.52
N PHE A 8 21.90 -3.51 -9.37
CA PHE A 8 20.60 -4.08 -9.70
C PHE A 8 19.52 -3.48 -8.78
N VAL A 9 18.73 -2.55 -9.30
CA VAL A 9 17.53 -2.05 -8.64
C VAL A 9 16.38 -2.96 -9.02
N ASN A 10 15.76 -3.60 -8.03
CA ASN A 10 14.61 -4.46 -8.27
C ASN A 10 13.48 -3.61 -8.92
N PRO A 11 13.02 -3.96 -10.13
CA PRO A 11 11.98 -3.19 -10.83
C PRO A 11 10.62 -3.26 -10.14
N SER A 12 10.38 -4.24 -9.24
CA SER A 12 9.14 -4.31 -8.48
C SER A 12 9.16 -3.34 -7.30
N LYS A 13 8.13 -2.49 -7.26
CA LYS A 13 7.83 -1.64 -6.10
C LYS A 13 7.50 -2.52 -4.90
N SER A 14 7.99 -2.12 -3.73
CA SER A 14 7.73 -2.79 -2.45
C SER A 14 6.50 -2.19 -1.78
N PHE A 15 5.61 -3.02 -1.25
CA PHE A 15 4.54 -2.58 -0.36
C PHE A 15 4.79 -3.15 1.03
N VAL A 16 5.27 -2.29 1.93
CA VAL A 16 5.67 -2.71 3.28
C VAL A 16 4.53 -2.46 4.25
N LEU A 17 3.97 -3.53 4.80
CA LEU A 17 3.06 -3.47 5.92
C LEU A 17 3.88 -3.42 7.22
N PRO A 18 3.83 -2.32 8.00
CA PRO A 18 4.62 -2.22 9.22
C PRO A 18 4.08 -3.13 10.32
N ASP A 19 4.81 -3.34 11.42
CA ASP A 19 4.33 -3.86 12.71
C ASP A 19 3.42 -5.10 12.67
N ILE A 20 3.80 -6.12 11.89
CA ILE A 20 3.13 -7.42 11.96
C ILE A 20 3.64 -8.15 13.20
N ILE A 21 2.73 -8.44 14.12
CA ILE A 21 3.03 -9.08 15.40
C ILE A 21 2.52 -10.52 15.38
N CYS A 22 3.41 -11.48 15.61
CA CYS A 22 3.02 -12.87 15.81
C CYS A 22 2.37 -13.07 17.19
N THR A 23 1.16 -13.62 17.21
CA THR A 23 0.37 -13.89 18.43
C THR A 23 1.01 -14.92 19.38
N GLN A 24 1.90 -15.79 18.88
CA GLN A 24 2.54 -16.83 19.69
C GLN A 24 3.89 -16.41 20.28
N CYS A 25 4.75 -15.77 19.48
CA CYS A 25 6.11 -15.43 19.91
C CYS A 25 6.38 -13.93 20.07
N ASN A 26 5.36 -13.09 19.85
CA ASN A 26 5.44 -11.62 19.89
C ASN A 26 6.55 -11.02 19.02
N LEU A 27 6.97 -11.75 17.97
CA LEU A 27 7.87 -11.19 16.97
C LEU A 27 7.12 -10.08 16.23
N CYS A 28 7.64 -8.86 16.32
CA CYS A 28 7.19 -7.70 15.55
C CYS A 28 8.16 -7.49 14.38
N ARG A 29 7.64 -7.40 13.16
CA ARG A 29 8.44 -7.06 11.98
C ARG A 29 7.63 -6.27 10.94
N HIS A 30 8.34 -5.49 10.14
CA HIS A 30 7.80 -4.95 8.90
C HIS A 30 7.92 -6.00 7.80
N VAL A 31 6.93 -6.06 6.92
CA VAL A 31 6.79 -7.13 5.94
C VAL A 31 6.51 -6.53 4.58
N ASP A 32 7.34 -6.85 3.60
CA ASP A 32 7.12 -6.45 2.20
C ASP A 32 6.25 -7.50 1.49
N LEU A 33 4.95 -7.23 1.37
CA LEU A 33 3.98 -8.16 0.81
C LEU A 33 4.31 -8.55 -0.64
N CYS A 34 5.03 -7.70 -1.38
CA CYS A 34 5.42 -8.01 -2.75
C CYS A 34 6.58 -9.01 -2.84
N ARG A 35 7.31 -9.22 -1.75
CA ARG A 35 8.56 -9.99 -1.71
C ARG A 35 8.57 -11.09 -0.64
N GLU A 36 7.49 -11.21 0.13
CA GLU A 36 7.42 -12.22 1.18
C GLU A 36 7.35 -13.64 0.59
N PRO A 37 8.26 -14.53 1.04
CA PRO A 37 8.22 -15.93 0.65
C PRO A 37 6.94 -16.59 1.17
N GLY A 38 6.28 -17.38 0.33
CA GLY A 38 5.00 -18.02 0.65
C GLY A 38 3.76 -17.14 0.51
N LEU A 39 3.92 -15.83 0.24
CA LEU A 39 2.80 -14.97 -0.19
C LEU A 39 2.70 -14.96 -1.72
N MET A 40 3.82 -14.82 -2.44
CA MET A 40 3.83 -14.84 -3.91
C MET A 40 4.05 -16.24 -4.53
N ASP A 41 4.41 -17.25 -3.73
CA ASP A 41 4.74 -18.60 -4.21
C ASP A 41 3.50 -19.51 -4.24
N ASP A 42 2.63 -19.32 -5.23
CA ASP A 42 1.64 -20.33 -5.61
C ASP A 42 2.02 -20.90 -6.96
N LEU A 43 2.62 -22.11 -7.02
CA LEU A 43 2.64 -22.95 -8.24
C LEU A 43 3.19 -24.38 -8.06
N SER A 44 3.66 -24.83 -6.89
CA SER A 44 4.24 -26.19 -6.74
C SER A 44 3.36 -27.23 -6.02
N ALA A 45 2.23 -26.83 -5.44
CA ALA A 45 1.26 -27.77 -4.85
C ALA A 45 -0.02 -27.85 -5.70
N LEU A 46 0.16 -28.16 -6.99
CA LEU A 46 -0.90 -28.72 -7.82
C LEU A 46 -1.10 -30.19 -7.37
N ASP A 47 -1.69 -30.38 -6.20
CA ASP A 47 -2.33 -31.66 -5.85
C ASP A 47 -3.83 -31.40 -5.95
N ASP A 48 -4.54 -32.25 -6.69
CA ASP A 48 -5.94 -32.21 -7.17
C ASP A 48 -7.04 -32.03 -6.08
N ARG A 49 -6.86 -31.15 -5.11
CA ARG A 49 -7.83 -30.80 -4.07
C ARG A 49 -7.87 -29.28 -3.92
N ASP A 50 -9.06 -28.73 -4.13
CA ASP A 50 -9.46 -27.31 -4.27
C ASP A 50 -9.06 -26.32 -3.13
N GLU A 51 -8.06 -26.59 -2.30
CA GLU A 51 -7.63 -25.71 -1.21
C GLU A 51 -6.11 -25.46 -1.28
N VAL A 52 -5.73 -24.42 -2.04
CA VAL A 52 -4.40 -23.82 -1.94
C VAL A 52 -4.29 -23.13 -0.59
N VAL A 53 -3.77 -23.82 0.42
CA VAL A 53 -3.49 -23.23 1.73
C VAL A 53 -2.20 -22.42 1.61
N GLN A 54 -2.32 -21.15 1.20
CA GLN A 54 -1.25 -20.16 1.31
C GLN A 54 -0.86 -20.03 2.79
N SER A 55 0.21 -20.70 3.18
CA SER A 55 0.59 -20.83 4.59
C SER A 55 1.58 -19.74 4.98
N TRP A 56 1.07 -18.51 5.18
CA TRP A 56 1.92 -17.43 5.67
C TRP A 56 2.30 -17.66 7.13
N GLN A 57 3.60 -17.83 7.39
CA GLN A 57 4.12 -18.28 8.68
C GLN A 57 5.08 -17.26 9.31
N CYS A 58 5.12 -17.27 10.64
CA CYS A 58 6.12 -16.54 11.40
C CYS A 58 7.51 -17.14 11.17
N PRO A 59 8.54 -16.34 10.81
CA PRO A 59 9.89 -16.86 10.54
C PRO A 59 10.59 -17.42 11.79
N ARG A 60 10.10 -17.12 13.00
CA ARG A 60 10.70 -17.58 14.27
C ARG A 60 10.06 -18.85 14.81
N CYS A 61 8.74 -18.90 14.86
CA CYS A 61 7.99 -20.00 15.51
C CYS A 61 7.11 -20.79 14.54
N THR A 62 7.16 -20.49 13.24
CA THR A 62 6.37 -21.13 12.17
C THR A 62 4.86 -21.13 12.41
N HIS A 63 4.37 -20.28 13.32
CA HIS A 63 2.95 -20.11 13.55
C HIS A 63 2.30 -19.42 12.34
N LEU A 64 1.16 -19.94 11.91
CA LEU A 64 0.38 -19.35 10.82
C LEU A 64 -0.20 -18.02 11.26
N TYR A 65 -0.06 -17.00 10.41
CA TYR A 65 -0.75 -15.75 10.63
C TYR A 65 -2.23 -15.88 10.29
N ASP A 66 -3.07 -15.16 11.03
CA ASP A 66 -4.49 -15.01 10.72
C ASP A 66 -4.64 -14.06 9.52
N LEU A 67 -4.94 -14.64 8.36
CA LEU A 67 -5.07 -13.92 7.09
C LEU A 67 -6.25 -12.94 7.11
N ASP A 68 -7.35 -13.25 7.80
CA ASP A 68 -8.51 -12.37 7.91
C ASP A 68 -8.15 -11.12 8.73
N MET A 69 -7.44 -11.31 9.85
CA MET A 69 -6.95 -10.20 10.66
C MET A 69 -5.98 -9.31 9.85
N LEU A 70 -5.14 -9.91 9.03
CA LEU A 70 -4.21 -9.20 8.17
C LEU A 70 -4.93 -8.44 7.06
N GLU A 71 -5.97 -9.03 6.45
CA GLU A 71 -6.81 -8.38 5.45
C GLU A 71 -7.47 -7.12 6.02
N HIS A 72 -8.11 -7.22 7.18
CA HIS A 72 -8.70 -6.06 7.85
C HIS A 72 -7.67 -4.97 8.14
N ARG A 73 -6.47 -5.37 8.55
CA ARG A 73 -5.37 -4.45 8.81
C ARG A 73 -4.88 -3.77 7.53
N LEU A 74 -4.80 -4.51 6.42
CA LEU A 74 -4.47 -3.96 5.11
C LEU A 74 -5.48 -2.91 4.70
N VAL A 75 -6.78 -3.23 4.77
CA VAL A 75 -7.84 -2.27 4.46
C VAL A 75 -7.73 -1.00 5.31
N HIS A 76 -7.49 -1.17 6.62
CA HIS A 76 -7.26 -0.03 7.51
C HIS A 76 -6.07 0.83 7.07
N VAL A 77 -4.95 0.20 6.69
CA VAL A 77 -3.77 0.90 6.17
C VAL A 77 -4.09 1.65 4.87
N VAL A 78 -4.84 1.04 3.94
CA VAL A 78 -5.22 1.72 2.71
C VAL A 78 -6.03 2.98 2.98
N HIS A 79 -7.01 2.91 3.89
CA HIS A 79 -7.79 4.07 4.25
C HIS A 79 -6.95 5.14 4.97
N THR A 80 -6.16 4.74 5.96
CA THR A 80 -5.47 5.69 6.85
C THR A 80 -4.19 6.29 6.28
N GLN A 81 -3.41 5.51 5.53
CA GLN A 81 -2.11 5.94 5.02
C GLN A 81 -2.17 6.45 3.58
N HIS A 82 -3.18 6.06 2.80
CA HIS A 82 -3.28 6.44 1.39
C HIS A 82 -4.53 7.28 1.09
N SER A 83 -5.73 6.75 1.36
CA SER A 83 -6.98 7.43 0.99
C SER A 83 -7.20 8.74 1.75
N LEU A 84 -7.15 8.72 3.08
CA LEU A 84 -7.40 9.90 3.91
C LEU A 84 -6.36 11.02 3.67
N PRO A 85 -5.04 10.76 3.66
CA PRO A 85 -4.06 11.80 3.39
C PRO A 85 -4.21 12.40 2.00
N TYR A 86 -4.63 11.61 1.01
CA TYR A 86 -4.92 12.11 -0.33
C TYR A 86 -6.13 13.06 -0.36
N GLN A 87 -7.19 12.74 0.39
CA GLN A 87 -8.38 13.60 0.51
C GLN A 87 -8.10 14.89 1.28
N LEU A 88 -7.20 14.84 2.26
CA LEU A 88 -6.84 15.96 3.13
C LEU A 88 -5.66 16.80 2.61
N ARG A 89 -5.26 16.63 1.34
CA ARG A 89 -4.14 17.38 0.75
C ARG A 89 -4.42 18.88 0.76
N GLU A 90 -3.39 19.63 1.12
CA GLU A 90 -3.44 21.08 1.06
C GLU A 90 -3.42 21.58 -0.40
N LEU A 91 -4.18 22.64 -0.62
CA LEU A 91 -4.12 23.41 -1.85
C LEU A 91 -3.14 24.56 -1.65
N VAL A 92 -2.21 24.71 -2.60
CA VAL A 92 -1.19 25.76 -2.60
C VAL A 92 -1.45 26.70 -3.77
N CYS A 93 -1.22 27.99 -3.56
CA CYS A 93 -1.33 28.96 -4.62
C CYS A 93 -0.13 28.91 -5.57
N LYS A 94 -0.36 28.76 -6.87
CA LYS A 94 0.71 28.72 -7.90
C LYS A 94 1.53 30.01 -8.03
N ARG A 95 1.07 31.13 -7.46
CA ARG A 95 1.75 32.44 -7.55
C ARG A 95 2.61 32.77 -6.34
N CYS A 96 2.05 32.64 -5.14
CA CYS A 96 2.73 32.99 -3.90
C CYS A 96 3.27 31.79 -3.12
N ASN A 97 2.96 30.56 -3.54
CA ASN A 97 3.32 29.31 -2.87
C ASN A 97 2.89 29.24 -1.39
N LEU A 98 1.83 29.99 -1.04
CA LEU A 98 1.22 29.91 0.29
C LEU A 98 0.08 28.88 0.30
N PRO A 99 -0.10 28.17 1.42
CA PRO A 99 -1.22 27.26 1.60
C PRO A 99 -2.54 28.04 1.63
N ASN A 100 -3.62 27.35 1.26
CA ASN A 100 -4.94 27.95 1.29
C ASN A 100 -5.44 28.14 2.73
N GLU A 101 -5.59 29.39 3.15
CA GLU A 101 -6.09 29.75 4.48
C GLU A 101 -7.62 29.55 4.63
N SER A 102 -8.37 29.44 3.53
CA SER A 102 -9.84 29.43 3.50
C SER A 102 -10.40 28.26 2.70
N GLN A 103 -11.27 27.45 3.32
CA GLN A 103 -11.86 26.27 2.69
C GLN A 103 -12.86 26.60 1.56
N LEU A 104 -13.36 27.83 1.48
CA LEU A 104 -14.40 28.24 0.51
C LEU A 104 -13.88 29.12 -0.62
N ASN A 105 -12.62 29.56 -0.56
CA ASN A 105 -12.06 30.44 -1.57
C ASN A 105 -11.63 29.65 -2.81
N THR A 106 -12.09 30.08 -3.98
CA THR A 106 -11.67 29.53 -5.27
C THR A 106 -10.34 30.13 -5.75
N LEU A 107 -9.97 31.29 -5.21
CA LEU A 107 -8.75 32.03 -5.54
C LEU A 107 -8.01 32.44 -4.27
N CYS A 108 -6.69 32.49 -4.34
CA CYS A 108 -5.87 33.06 -3.27
C CYS A 108 -6.11 34.57 -3.15
N GLY A 109 -5.80 35.18 -2.00
CA GLY A 109 -5.84 36.64 -1.81
C GLY A 109 -4.99 37.43 -2.81
N CYS A 110 -3.96 36.80 -3.40
CA CYS A 110 -3.16 37.36 -4.50
C CYS A 110 -3.79 37.16 -5.90
N THR A 111 -5.06 36.74 -5.98
CA THR A 111 -5.78 36.36 -7.21
C THR A 111 -5.12 35.21 -7.98
N GLY A 112 -4.28 34.42 -7.31
CA GLY A 112 -3.67 33.23 -7.90
C GLY A 112 -4.58 32.00 -7.81
N THR A 113 -4.49 31.12 -8.80
CA THR A 113 -5.17 29.83 -8.80
C THR A 113 -4.56 28.90 -7.76
N LEU A 114 -5.42 28.20 -7.03
CA LEU A 114 -5.05 27.16 -6.09
C LEU A 114 -4.93 25.82 -6.83
N SER A 115 -3.91 25.04 -6.51
CA SER A 115 -3.75 23.68 -7.01
C SER A 115 -3.25 22.76 -5.92
N LEU A 116 -3.37 21.45 -6.13
CA LEU A 116 -2.65 20.48 -5.32
C LEU A 116 -1.16 20.80 -5.35
N ASP A 117 -0.49 20.65 -4.21
CA ASP A 117 0.96 20.76 -4.14
C ASP A 117 1.60 19.64 -4.99
N GLU A 118 2.34 20.06 -6.03
CA GLU A 118 3.07 19.18 -6.95
C GLU A 118 4.36 18.64 -6.30
N ASN A 119 4.89 19.30 -5.25
CA ASN A 119 6.05 18.82 -4.50
C ASN A 119 5.68 17.72 -3.50
N ALA A 120 4.40 17.62 -3.12
CA ALA A 120 3.89 16.44 -2.46
C ALA A 120 3.76 15.33 -3.50
N SER A 121 4.82 14.54 -3.66
CA SER A 121 5.02 13.40 -4.58
C SER A 121 3.89 12.37 -4.68
N ASN A 122 2.84 12.49 -3.88
CA ASN A 122 1.88 11.44 -3.57
C ASN A 122 0.75 11.22 -4.62
N VAL A 123 0.60 12.01 -5.69
CA VAL A 123 -0.54 11.81 -6.64
C VAL A 123 -0.27 10.65 -7.59
N VAL A 124 0.91 10.62 -8.22
CA VAL A 124 1.28 9.52 -9.14
C VAL A 124 1.50 8.23 -8.34
N GLU A 125 1.96 8.36 -7.10
CA GLU A 125 2.21 7.22 -6.21
C GLU A 125 0.93 6.50 -5.77
N ILE A 126 -0.21 7.19 -5.57
CA ILE A 126 -1.40 6.53 -5.02
C ILE A 126 -2.07 5.56 -6.02
N ASP A 127 -2.16 5.92 -7.30
CA ASP A 127 -2.73 5.06 -8.34
C ASP A 127 -1.85 3.80 -8.55
N GLU A 128 -0.52 3.97 -8.52
CA GLU A 128 0.42 2.85 -8.56
C GLU A 128 0.27 1.94 -7.34
N ILE A 129 0.20 2.51 -6.13
CA ILE A 129 0.01 1.76 -4.88
C ILE A 129 -1.31 0.98 -4.90
N PHE A 130 -2.39 1.60 -5.36
CA PHE A 130 -3.70 0.95 -5.44
C PHE A 130 -3.71 -0.20 -6.45
N ARG A 131 -3.01 -0.07 -7.59
CA ARG A 131 -2.83 -1.19 -8.53
C ARG A 131 -2.07 -2.35 -7.91
N ILE A 132 -1.00 -2.08 -7.16
CA ILE A 132 -0.23 -3.11 -6.46
C ILE A 132 -1.11 -3.84 -5.44
N LEU A 133 -1.86 -3.09 -4.64
CA LEU A 133 -2.78 -3.64 -3.65
C LEU A 133 -3.90 -4.46 -4.27
N LEU A 134 -4.45 -4.03 -5.42
CA LEU A 134 -5.45 -4.79 -6.14
C LEU A 134 -4.88 -6.11 -6.70
N HIS A 135 -3.65 -6.09 -7.22
CA HIS A 135 -2.98 -7.32 -7.66
C HIS A 135 -2.72 -8.27 -6.49
N LEU A 136 -2.27 -7.73 -5.34
CA LEU A 136 -2.08 -8.51 -4.12
C LEU A 136 -3.39 -9.13 -3.63
N ALA A 137 -4.47 -8.35 -3.59
CA ALA A 137 -5.79 -8.83 -3.17
C ALA A 137 -6.29 -10.00 -4.04
N LYS A 138 -6.08 -9.92 -5.36
CA LYS A 138 -6.43 -10.98 -6.30
C LYS A 138 -5.58 -12.24 -6.11
N HIS A 139 -4.28 -12.07 -5.86
CA HIS A 139 -3.37 -13.20 -5.66
C HIS A 139 -3.62 -13.94 -4.33
N GLN A 140 -3.92 -13.19 -3.26
CA GLN A 140 -4.19 -13.75 -1.93
C GLN A 140 -5.66 -14.12 -1.70
N ARG A 141 -6.54 -13.91 -2.69
CA ARG A 141 -8.00 -14.06 -2.56
C ARG A 141 -8.60 -13.28 -1.37
N PHE A 142 -8.04 -12.11 -1.07
CA PHE A 142 -8.59 -11.18 -0.07
C PHE A 142 -9.85 -10.51 -0.63
N GLY A 143 -11.02 -11.07 -0.32
CA GLY A 143 -12.30 -10.62 -0.85
C GLY A 143 -12.71 -9.22 -0.40
N TYR A 144 -12.50 -8.88 0.88
CA TYR A 144 -12.84 -7.57 1.43
C TYR A 144 -11.88 -6.48 0.94
N LEU A 145 -10.58 -6.80 0.85
CA LEU A 145 -9.59 -5.87 0.28
C LEU A 145 -9.88 -5.61 -1.21
N GLN A 146 -10.18 -6.66 -1.98
CA GLN A 146 -10.53 -6.52 -3.39
C GLN A 146 -11.74 -5.60 -3.58
N GLU A 147 -12.83 -5.87 -2.85
CA GLU A 147 -14.06 -5.06 -2.94
C GLU A 147 -13.79 -3.59 -2.55
N THR A 148 -12.96 -3.37 -1.53
CA THR A 148 -12.57 -2.02 -1.10
C THR A 148 -11.77 -1.30 -2.19
N MET A 149 -10.82 -1.97 -2.82
CA MET A 149 -10.00 -1.36 -3.87
C MET A 149 -10.83 -1.04 -5.12
N GLU A 150 -11.72 -1.95 -5.53
CA GLU A 150 -12.64 -1.72 -6.65
C GLU A 150 -13.54 -0.50 -6.38
N ARG A 151 -14.04 -0.32 -5.15
CA ARG A 151 -14.83 0.87 -4.77
C ARG A 151 -14.02 2.18 -4.76
N LEU A 152 -12.75 2.13 -4.40
CA LEU A 152 -11.90 3.33 -4.33
C LEU A 152 -11.35 3.76 -5.70
N MET A 153 -11.25 2.83 -6.66
CA MET A 153 -10.74 3.07 -8.01
C MET A 153 -11.83 3.43 -9.04
N HIS A 154 -13.12 3.21 -8.70
CA HIS A 154 -14.28 3.60 -9.50
C HIS A 154 -14.78 5.01 -9.16
#